data_AF-A0A0G0RPK2-F1
#
_entry.id   AF-A0A0G0RPK2-F1
#
_cell.length_a   1.000
_cell.length_b   1.000
_cell.length_c   1.000
_cell.angle_alpha   90.00
_cell.angle_beta   90.00
_cell.angle_gamma   90.00
#
_symmetry.space_group_name_H-M   'P 1'
#
loop_
_entity.id
_entity.type
_entity.pdbx_description
1 polymer ?
#
loop_
_entity_poly.entity_id
_entity_poly.type
_entity_poly.pdbx_seq_one_letter_code
_entity_poly.pdbx_strand_id
1 'polypeptide(L)'
;MEIESKQQIIERQKEIEQELVDMLKETRSDFTLDHVRDVIFHEEDNDDMMKVVAMFDRGGDVSELSNVLELVTDAWNYFPHKALGGISPAEKLLEYNNK
;
A
#
# COMPACT_ATOMS: atom_id res chain seq x y z
N MET A 1 -10.17 -5.94 8.97
CA MET A 1 -9.21 -6.86 8.33
C MET A 1 -9.17 -8.12 9.18
N GLU A 2 -9.60 -9.26 8.65
CA GLU A 2 -9.46 -10.57 9.30
C GLU A 2 -8.35 -11.31 8.55
N ILE A 3 -7.24 -11.61 9.22
CA ILE A 3 -6.07 -12.24 8.60
C ILE A 3 -5.93 -13.63 9.22
N GLU A 4 -6.16 -14.66 8.41
CA GLU A 4 -6.17 -16.05 8.88
C GLU A 4 -4.83 -16.74 8.60
N SER A 5 -4.07 -16.28 7.61
CA SER A 5 -2.77 -16.89 7.28
C SER A 5 -1.82 -15.97 6.53
N LYS A 6 -0.53 -16.34 6.54
CA LYS A 6 0.50 -15.66 5.75
C LYS A 6 0.27 -15.80 4.23
N GLN A 7 -0.40 -16.88 3.79
CA GLN A 7 -0.73 -17.06 2.37
C GLN A 7 -1.73 -16.01 1.90
N GLN A 8 -2.76 -15.72 2.69
CA GLN A 8 -3.72 -14.65 2.38
C GLN A 8 -3.05 -13.28 2.25
N ILE A 9 -2.08 -12.98 3.12
CA ILE A 9 -1.30 -11.73 3.03
C ILE A 9 -0.54 -11.66 1.69
N ILE A 10 0.12 -12.75 1.29
CA ILE A 10 0.89 -12.80 0.04
C ILE A 10 -0.02 -12.70 -1.19
N GLU A 11 -1.18 -13.35 -1.17
CA GLU A 11 -2.17 -13.25 -2.23
C GLU A 11 -2.69 -11.81 -2.34
N ARG A 12 -3.07 -11.20 -1.21
CA ARG A 12 -3.54 -9.82 -1.19
C ARG A 12 -2.47 -8.83 -1.62
N GLN A 13 -1.22 -9.03 -1.22
CA GLN A 13 -0.09 -8.22 -1.71
C GLN A 13 -0.01 -8.24 -3.24
N LYS A 14 -0.14 -9.41 -3.89
CA LYS A 14 -0.11 -9.49 -5.35
C LYS A 14 -1.28 -8.78 -6.02
N GLU A 15 -2.47 -8.88 -5.44
CA GLU A 15 -3.65 -8.14 -5.94
C GLU A 15 -3.39 -6.63 -5.87
N ILE A 16 -2.94 -6.14 -4.72
CA ILE A 16 -2.63 -4.72 -4.51
C ILE A 16 -1.54 -4.25 -5.47
N GLU A 17 -0.47 -5.04 -5.68
CA GLU A 17 0.58 -4.72 -6.63
C GLU A 17 0.05 -4.57 -8.06
N GLN A 18 -0.84 -5.47 -8.47
CA GLN A 18 -1.46 -5.42 -9.79
C GLN A 18 -2.37 -4.19 -9.92
N GLU A 19 -3.22 -3.93 -8.92
CA GLU A 19 -4.10 -2.77 -8.88
C GLU A 19 -3.30 -1.45 -8.88
N LEU A 20 -2.21 -1.35 -8.12
CA LEU A 20 -1.32 -0.18 -8.12
C LEU A 20 -0.69 0.04 -9.49
N VAL A 21 -0.18 -1.02 -10.11
CA VAL A 21 0.44 -0.93 -11.44
C VAL A 21 -0.57 -0.50 -12.49
N ASP A 22 -1.79 -1.03 -12.45
CA ASP A 22 -2.82 -0.67 -13.41
C ASP A 22 -3.30 0.76 -13.18
N MET A 23 -3.47 1.18 -11.93
CA MET A 23 -3.81 2.56 -11.59
C MET A 23 -2.71 3.55 -11.99
N LEU A 24 -1.42 3.21 -11.81
CA LEU A 24 -0.30 4.03 -12.30
C LEU A 24 -0.32 4.17 -13.82
N LYS A 25 -0.70 3.12 -14.57
CA LYS A 25 -0.85 3.19 -16.03
C LYS A 25 -2.06 4.02 -16.46
N GLU A 26 -3.20 3.85 -15.80
CA GLU A 26 -4.44 4.58 -16.09
C GLU A 26 -4.26 6.08 -15.85
N THR A 27 -3.71 6.42 -14.69
CA THR A 27 -3.32 7.78 -14.36
C THR A 27 -2.15 8.26 -15.21
N ARG A 28 -1.45 7.38 -15.94
CA ARG A 28 -0.20 7.63 -16.70
C ARG A 28 0.92 8.23 -15.85
N SER A 29 0.93 7.95 -14.55
CA SER A 29 1.88 8.48 -13.58
C SER A 29 3.32 8.21 -13.99
N ASP A 30 4.23 9.14 -13.65
CA ASP A 30 5.67 8.96 -13.88
C ASP A 30 6.31 8.06 -12.79
N PHE A 31 5.55 7.76 -11.74
CA PHE A 31 5.97 6.87 -10.67
C PHE A 31 5.75 5.40 -11.02
N THR A 32 6.50 4.54 -10.34
CA THR A 32 6.42 3.08 -10.48
C THR A 32 6.03 2.46 -9.15
N LEU A 33 5.60 1.20 -9.17
CA LEU A 33 5.34 0.42 -7.96
C LEU A 33 6.54 0.43 -7.00
N ASP A 34 7.76 0.47 -7.53
CA ASP A 34 8.99 0.53 -6.73
C ASP A 34 9.08 1.83 -5.91
N HIS A 35 8.72 2.97 -6.50
CA HIS A 35 8.66 4.25 -5.76
C HIS A 35 7.63 4.21 -4.63
N VAL A 36 6.45 3.61 -4.87
CA VAL A 36 5.41 3.46 -3.86
C VAL A 36 5.90 2.57 -2.71
N ARG A 37 6.52 1.44 -3.03
CA ARG A 37 7.12 0.55 -2.02
C ARG A 37 8.24 1.22 -1.24
N ASP A 38 9.07 2.02 -1.90
CA ASP A 38 10.18 2.71 -1.24
C ASP A 38 9.66 3.73 -0.22
N VAL A 39 8.63 4.52 -0.59
CA VAL A 39 8.00 5.47 0.34
C VAL A 39 7.37 4.75 1.53
N ILE A 40 6.64 3.66 1.30
CA ILE A 40 6.02 2.89 2.39
C ILE A 40 7.09 2.24 3.27
N PHE A 41 8.15 1.69 2.66
CA PHE A 41 9.21 1.05 3.43
C PHE A 41 9.98 2.05 4.28
N HIS A 42 10.26 3.25 3.75
CA HIS A 42 11.00 4.30 4.44
C HIS A 42 10.12 5.31 5.17
N GLU A 43 8.85 4.99 5.44
CA GLU A 43 7.95 5.87 6.17
C GLU A 43 8.55 6.27 7.53
N GLU A 44 8.40 7.56 7.85
CA GLU A 44 8.72 8.13 9.15
C GLU A 44 7.44 8.53 9.89
N ASP A 45 6.40 8.93 9.15
CA ASP A 45 5.09 9.32 9.70
C ASP A 45 3.92 9.16 8.71
N ASN A 46 2.71 9.52 9.17
CA ASN A 46 1.50 9.43 8.36
C ASN A 46 1.44 10.43 7.19
N ASP A 47 2.29 11.47 7.17
CA ASP A 47 2.36 12.38 6.01
C ASP A 47 2.98 11.66 4.81
N ASP A 48 3.79 10.63 5.01
CA ASP A 48 4.29 9.76 3.94
C ASP A 48 3.17 9.02 3.21
N MET A 49 2.07 8.68 3.90
CA MET A 49 0.90 8.11 3.24
C MET A 49 0.28 9.09 2.24
N MET A 50 0.22 10.38 2.60
CA MET A 50 -0.26 11.43 1.69
C MET A 50 0.68 11.64 0.49
N LYS A 51 1.99 11.41 0.66
CA LYS A 51 2.93 11.41 -0.47
C LYS A 51 2.61 10.30 -1.45
N VAL A 52 2.28 9.10 -0.97
CA VAL A 52 1.85 7.99 -1.84
C VAL A 52 0.57 8.37 -2.58
N VAL A 53 -0.46 8.88 -1.89
CA VAL A 53 -1.70 9.34 -2.55
C VAL A 53 -1.41 10.38 -3.64
N ALA A 54 -0.52 11.33 -3.37
CA ALA A 54 -0.12 12.36 -4.33
C ALA A 54 0.61 11.82 -5.56
N MET A 55 1.21 10.63 -5.52
CA MET A 55 1.78 9.97 -6.71
C MET A 55 0.73 9.53 -7.72
N PHE A 56 -0.52 9.38 -7.27
CA PHE A 56 -1.68 9.01 -8.08
C PHE A 56 -2.59 10.22 -8.38
N ASP A 57 -2.49 11.29 -7.59
CA ASP A 57 -3.26 12.52 -7.81
C ASP A 57 -2.68 13.36 -8.97
N ARG A 58 -3.46 13.49 -10.05
CA ARG A 58 -3.16 14.36 -11.20
C ARG A 58 -4.07 15.59 -11.28
N GLY A 59 -4.75 15.95 -10.20
CA GLY A 59 -5.73 17.04 -10.19
C GLY A 59 -7.02 16.67 -10.95
N GLY A 60 -7.33 15.37 -10.99
CA GLY A 60 -8.50 14.77 -11.63
C GLY A 60 -9.70 14.59 -10.70
N ASP A 61 -10.77 14.00 -11.24
CA ASP A 61 -12.10 13.91 -10.63
C ASP A 61 -12.08 13.25 -9.24
N VAL A 62 -12.78 13.86 -8.27
CA VAL A 62 -12.81 13.46 -6.84
C VAL A 62 -13.24 11.99 -6.63
N SER A 63 -13.90 11.43 -7.63
CA SER A 63 -14.32 10.03 -7.70
C SER A 63 -13.13 9.05 -7.73
N GLU A 64 -12.00 9.42 -8.35
CA GLU A 64 -10.80 8.57 -8.43
C GLU A 64 -10.00 8.58 -7.13
N LEU A 65 -10.06 9.69 -6.38
CA LEU A 65 -9.38 9.86 -5.09
C LEU A 65 -9.81 8.84 -4.02
N SER A 66 -11.08 8.40 -4.06
CA SER A 66 -11.58 7.41 -3.10
C SER A 66 -10.97 6.02 -3.36
N ASN A 67 -10.90 5.62 -4.63
CA ASN A 67 -10.26 4.36 -5.03
C ASN A 67 -8.74 4.38 -4.75
N VAL A 68 -8.09 5.52 -5.00
CA VAL A 68 -6.67 5.72 -4.66
C VAL A 68 -6.47 5.58 -3.15
N LEU A 69 -7.27 6.24 -2.33
CA LEU A 69 -7.12 6.19 -0.87
C LEU A 69 -7.29 4.76 -0.35
N GLU A 70 -8.28 4.02 -0.84
CA GLU A 70 -8.49 2.62 -0.48
C GLU A 70 -7.28 1.76 -0.86
N LEU A 71 -6.78 1.89 -2.08
CA LEU A 71 -5.64 1.13 -2.57
C LEU A 71 -4.34 1.48 -1.83
N VAL A 72 -4.11 2.75 -1.54
CA VAL A 72 -2.95 3.20 -0.74
C VAL A 72 -3.06 2.70 0.69
N THR A 73 -4.26 2.71 1.28
CA THR A 73 -4.49 2.16 2.63
C THR A 73 -4.19 0.65 2.66
N ASP A 74 -4.61 -0.08 1.63
CA ASP A 74 -4.29 -1.49 1.49
C ASP A 74 -2.79 -1.72 1.32
N ALA A 75 -2.13 -0.98 0.42
CA ALA A 75 -0.68 -1.03 0.27
C ALA A 75 0.04 -0.75 1.60
N TRP A 76 -0.41 0.25 2.34
CA TRP A 76 0.12 0.59 3.65
C TRP A 76 -0.02 -0.56 4.66
N ASN A 77 -1.13 -1.30 4.64
CA ASN A 77 -1.33 -2.39 5.59
C ASN A 77 -0.62 -3.69 5.21
N TYR A 78 -0.42 -3.94 3.92
CA TYR A 78 0.11 -5.20 3.42
C TYR A 78 1.57 -5.15 3.01
N PHE A 79 2.16 -3.97 2.72
CA PHE A 79 3.58 -3.86 2.37
C PHE A 79 4.48 -3.73 3.61
N PRO A 80 5.75 -4.13 3.51
CA PRO A 80 6.69 -4.08 4.62
C PRO A 80 7.12 -2.65 4.98
N HIS A 81 7.26 -2.39 6.28
CA HIS A 81 7.71 -1.10 6.82
C HIS A 81 9.03 -1.27 7.55
N LYS A 82 9.95 -0.32 7.36
CA LYS A 82 11.23 -0.32 8.07
C LYS A 82 11.03 -0.17 9.58
N ALA A 83 10.07 0.65 10.02
CA ALA A 83 9.75 0.83 11.44
C ALA A 83 9.25 -0.46 12.11
N LEU A 84 8.69 -1.39 11.32
CA LEU A 84 8.23 -2.69 11.80
C LEU A 84 9.29 -3.79 11.73
N GLY A 85 10.51 -3.49 11.28
CA GLY A 85 11.57 -4.48 11.08
C GLY A 85 11.47 -5.21 9.73
N GLY A 86 10.81 -4.60 8.73
CA GLY A 86 10.67 -5.15 7.39
C GLY A 86 9.49 -6.10 7.21
N ILE A 87 8.53 -6.09 8.13
CA ILE A 87 7.24 -6.80 8.00
C ILE A 87 6.10 -5.79 7.81
N SER A 88 4.96 -6.25 7.32
CA SER A 88 3.76 -5.42 7.19
C SER A 88 2.92 -5.35 8.48
N PRO A 89 2.05 -4.33 8.64
CA PRO A 89 1.05 -4.31 9.69
C PRO A 89 0.20 -5.57 9.72
N ALA A 90 -0.18 -6.09 8.55
CA ALA A 90 -0.91 -7.33 8.40
C ALA A 90 -0.13 -8.54 8.98
N GLU A 91 1.16 -8.66 8.66
CA GLU A 91 2.01 -9.71 9.22
C GLU A 91 2.17 -9.57 10.74
N LYS A 92 2.34 -8.34 11.23
CA LYS A 92 2.47 -8.07 12.67
C LYS A 92 1.20 -8.40 13.45
N LEU A 93 0.01 -8.15 12.86
CA LEU A 93 -1.28 -8.56 13.43
C LEU A 93 -1.40 -10.09 13.48
N LEU A 94 -0.98 -10.78 12.42
CA LEU A 94 -0.95 -12.25 12.39
C LEU A 94 0.00 -12.81 13.46
N GLU A 95 1.17 -12.21 13.67
CA GLU A 95 2.09 -12.60 14.76
C GLU A 95 1.48 -12.38 16.14
N TYR A 96 0.73 -11.30 16.34
CA TYR A 96 0.05 -11.01 17.60
C TYR A 96 -1.09 -12.00 17.87
N ASN A 97 -1.89 -12.35 16.85
CA ASN A 97 -3.01 -13.28 16.99
C ASN A 97 -2.58 -14.74 17.21
N ASN A 98 -1.36 -15.10 16.80
CA ASN A 98 -0.79 -16.43 17.01
C ASN A 98 -0.06 -16.59 18.35
N LYS A 99 -0.02 -15.55 19.19
CA LYS A 99 0.51 -15.59 20.57
C LYS A 99 -0.59 -15.89 21.58
#